data_AF-A0A497NS37-F1
#
_entry.id   AF-A0A497NS37-F1
#
_cell.length_a   1.000
_cell.length_b   1.000
_cell.length_c   1.000
_cell.angle_alpha   90.00
_cell.angle_beta   90.00
_cell.angle_gamma   90.00
#
_symmetry.space_group_name_H-M   'P 1'
#
loop_
_entity.id
_entity.type
_entity.pdbx_description
1 polymer ?
#
loop_
_entity_poly.entity_id
_entity_poly.type
_entity_poly.pdbx_seq_one_letter_code
_entity_poly.pdbx_strand_id
1 'polypeptide(L)'
;MSQVLTRVMARAVSGVQVDSAAMVKVGTLYWIWVEPDHYGYWCKFENVYLYPYQSRVIRKCGIVLRSADAVSWPTSSTREGLIKWLSNVLKLSCGEYKLLLLDVGL
;
A
#
# COMPACT_ATOMS: atom_id res chain seq x y z
N MET A 1 -10.89 8.31 7.08
CA MET A 1 -10.05 8.40 5.87
C MET A 1 -8.72 9.04 6.24
N SER A 2 -7.63 8.61 5.61
CA SER A 2 -6.24 8.89 6.01
C SER A 2 -5.65 9.89 5.00
N GLN A 3 -5.36 11.13 5.41
CA GLN A 3 -4.99 12.20 4.48
C GLN A 3 -3.58 12.02 3.93
N VAL A 4 -2.64 11.60 4.79
CA VAL A 4 -1.24 11.34 4.41
C VAL A 4 -1.18 10.11 3.52
N LEU A 5 -1.88 9.02 3.90
CA LEU A 5 -1.94 7.82 3.08
C LEU A 5 -2.50 8.12 1.68
N THR A 6 -3.59 8.88 1.59
CA THR A 6 -4.18 9.28 0.30
C THR A 6 -3.15 10.01 -0.58
N ARG A 7 -2.40 10.97 -0.01
CA ARG A 7 -1.35 11.70 -0.74
C ARG A 7 -0.18 10.79 -1.15
N VAL A 8 0.23 9.86 -0.29
CA VAL A 8 1.29 8.89 -0.59
C VAL A 8 0.89 8.00 -1.77
N MET A 9 -0.35 7.50 -1.76
CA MET A 9 -0.86 6.65 -2.84
C MET A 9 -1.03 7.44 -4.15
N ALA A 10 -1.58 8.65 -4.10
CA ALA A 10 -1.70 9.53 -5.27
C ALA A 10 -0.34 9.83 -5.93
N ARG A 11 0.72 9.99 -5.13
CA ARG A 11 2.08 10.22 -5.65
C ARG A 11 2.73 8.95 -6.20
N ALA A 12 2.42 7.79 -5.63
CA ALA A 12 3.07 6.54 -6.01
C ALA A 12 2.80 6.15 -7.46
N VAL A 13 1.59 6.35 -7.96
CA VAL A 13 1.23 5.99 -9.33
C VAL A 13 0.73 7.21 -10.07
N SER A 14 1.59 7.79 -10.91
CA SER A 14 1.23 8.96 -11.71
C SER A 14 0.13 8.64 -12.74
N GLY A 15 -0.75 9.60 -13.00
CA GLY A 15 -1.84 9.42 -13.97
C GLY A 15 -2.99 8.52 -13.48
N VAL A 16 -3.10 8.31 -12.16
CA VAL A 16 -4.25 7.64 -11.53
C VAL A 16 -4.90 8.60 -10.56
N GLN A 17 -6.22 8.72 -10.65
CA GLN A 17 -7.00 9.47 -9.67
C GLN A 17 -7.07 8.66 -8.37
N VAL A 18 -6.70 9.30 -7.26
CA VAL A 18 -6.81 8.74 -5.91
C VAL A 18 -7.57 9.76 -5.07
N ASP A 19 -8.85 9.51 -4.86
CA ASP A 19 -9.73 10.39 -4.08
C ASP A 19 -9.56 10.11 -2.59
N SER A 20 -9.43 8.83 -2.25
CA SER A 20 -9.27 8.39 -0.87
C SER A 20 -8.42 7.12 -0.81
N ALA A 21 -7.62 7.00 0.25
CA ALA A 21 -7.00 5.76 0.63
C ALA A 21 -7.23 5.49 2.12
N ALA A 22 -7.52 4.24 2.44
CA ALA A 22 -7.80 3.80 3.80
C ALA A 22 -7.18 2.44 4.06
N MET A 23 -6.63 2.28 5.26
CA MET A 23 -6.27 0.97 5.76
C MET A 23 -7.52 0.27 6.28
N VAL A 24 -7.84 -0.87 5.71
CA VAL A 24 -9.01 -1.66 6.05
C VAL A 24 -8.58 -3.03 6.56
N LYS A 25 -9.43 -3.65 7.38
CA LYS A 25 -9.22 -4.98 7.92
C LYS A 25 -10.33 -5.91 7.41
N VAL A 26 -9.95 -7.03 6.81
CA VAL A 26 -10.90 -8.07 6.39
C VAL A 26 -10.39 -9.42 6.88
N GLY A 27 -11.21 -10.08 7.69
CA GLY A 27 -10.79 -11.25 8.47
C GLY A 27 -9.60 -10.89 9.37
N THR A 28 -8.49 -11.59 9.17
CA THR A 28 -7.24 -11.43 9.93
C THR A 28 -6.19 -10.56 9.23
N LEU A 29 -6.51 -9.99 8.07
CA LEU A 29 -5.56 -9.25 7.24
C LEU A 29 -5.95 -7.78 7.12
N TYR A 30 -4.93 -6.94 7.05
CA TYR A 30 -5.01 -5.54 6.70
C TYR A 30 -4.58 -5.34 5.25
N TRP A 31 -5.24 -4.42 4.54
CA TRP A 31 -4.81 -3.92 3.24
C TRP A 31 -5.15 -2.44 3.07
N ILE A 32 -4.63 -1.82 2.01
CA ILE A 32 -4.97 -0.44 1.67
C ILE A 32 -6.03 -0.47 0.55
N TRP A 33 -7.23 -0.01 0.89
CA TRP A 33 -8.28 0.27 -0.07
C TRP A 33 -8.02 1.64 -0.71
N VAL A 34 -8.26 1.75 -2.01
CA VAL A 34 -8.02 2.96 -2.80
C VAL A 34 -9.28 3.23 -3.62
N GLU A 35 -9.79 4.45 -3.52
CA GLU A 35 -10.94 4.92 -4.29
C GLU A 35 -10.50 5.95 -5.33
N PRO A 36 -11.22 6.05 -6.47
CA PRO A 36 -12.46 5.33 -6.78
C PRO A 36 -12.23 3.91 -7.35
N ASP A 37 -11.02 3.59 -7.82
CA ASP A 37 -10.72 2.34 -8.52
C ASP A 37 -9.59 1.57 -7.84
N HIS A 38 -9.96 0.66 -6.95
CA HIS A 38 -9.00 -0.17 -6.22
C HIS A 38 -8.20 -1.09 -7.14
N TYR A 39 -8.88 -1.81 -8.03
CA TYR A 39 -8.25 -2.81 -8.89
C TYR A 39 -7.37 -2.16 -9.95
N GLY A 40 -7.84 -1.11 -10.62
CA GLY A 40 -7.04 -0.39 -11.61
C GLY A 40 -5.84 0.31 -10.98
N TYR A 41 -5.97 0.85 -9.77
CA TYR A 41 -4.82 1.38 -9.03
C TYR A 41 -3.76 0.31 -8.79
N TRP A 42 -4.14 -0.84 -8.22
CA TRP A 42 -3.17 -1.89 -7.87
C TRP A 42 -2.57 -2.57 -9.10
N CYS A 43 -3.32 -2.73 -10.19
CA CYS A 43 -2.79 -3.19 -11.47
C CYS A 43 -1.66 -2.28 -11.98
N LYS A 44 -1.87 -0.95 -11.94
CA LYS A 44 -0.83 0.01 -12.33
C LYS A 44 0.34 0.03 -11.34
N PHE A 45 0.07 -0.03 -10.05
CA PHE A 45 1.10 -0.11 -9.02
C PHE A 45 1.98 -1.35 -9.21
N GLU A 46 1.38 -2.50 -9.52
CA GLU A 46 2.07 -3.77 -9.73
C GLU A 46 3.08 -3.69 -10.89
N ASN A 47 2.66 -3.10 -12.00
CA ASN A 47 3.52 -2.85 -13.16
C ASN A 47 4.72 -1.94 -12.85
N VAL A 48 4.56 -0.96 -11.96
CA VAL A 48 5.64 -0.02 -11.60
C VAL A 48 6.58 -0.59 -10.54
N TYR A 49 6.04 -1.30 -9.54
CA TYR A 49 6.79 -1.60 -8.31
C TYR A 49 6.97 -3.08 -7.99
N LEU A 50 6.00 -3.94 -8.32
CA LEU A 50 6.00 -5.34 -7.86
C LEU A 50 6.67 -6.27 -8.86
N TYR A 51 6.56 -6.00 -10.17
CA TYR A 51 7.06 -6.91 -11.21
C TYR A 51 8.59 -7.08 -11.28
N PRO A 52 9.45 -6.11 -10.87
CA PRO A 52 10.90 -6.33 -11.03
C PRO A 52 11.63 -7.03 -9.86
N TYR A 53 11.40 -6.74 -8.56
CA TYR A 53 12.44 -7.08 -7.54
C TYR A 53 12.02 -7.28 -6.06
N GLN A 54 10.76 -7.57 -5.70
CA GLN A 54 10.34 -7.39 -4.29
C GLN A 54 10.16 -8.62 -3.39
N SER A 55 10.49 -9.84 -3.84
CA SER A 55 10.28 -11.06 -3.03
C SER A 55 10.91 -11.01 -1.63
N ARG A 56 12.10 -10.40 -1.50
CA ARG A 56 12.77 -10.21 -0.20
C ARG A 56 12.08 -9.18 0.71
N VAL A 57 11.60 -8.07 0.15
CA VAL A 57 10.93 -7.00 0.93
C VAL A 57 9.57 -7.47 1.41
N ILE A 58 8.83 -8.16 0.54
CA ILE A 58 7.54 -8.80 0.86
C ILE A 58 7.71 -9.76 2.04
N ARG A 59 8.70 -10.65 1.99
CA ARG A 59 8.96 -11.60 3.09
C ARG A 59 9.38 -10.91 4.40
N LYS A 60 10.27 -9.92 4.34
CA LYS A 60 10.76 -9.21 5.55
C LYS A 60 9.67 -8.41 6.26
N CYS A 61 8.68 -7.92 5.53
CA CYS A 61 7.60 -7.11 6.09
C CYS A 61 6.33 -7.93 6.38
N GLY A 62 6.37 -9.26 6.21
CA GLY A 62 5.20 -10.11 6.44
C GLY A 62 4.04 -9.81 5.49
N ILE A 63 4.36 -9.50 4.23
CA ILE A 63 3.35 -9.21 3.20
C ILE A 63 2.93 -10.51 2.53
N VAL A 64 1.63 -10.65 2.35
CA VAL A 64 0.98 -11.69 1.55
C VAL A 64 0.27 -10.98 0.40
N LEU A 65 0.54 -11.40 -0.83
CA LEU A 65 -0.22 -10.89 -1.97
C LEU A 65 -1.57 -11.61 -2.02
N ARG A 66 -2.65 -10.84 -2.03
CA ARG A 66 -3.98 -11.32 -2.40
C ARG A 66 -4.21 -11.00 -3.86
N SER A 67 -4.97 -11.86 -4.54
CA SER A 67 -5.34 -11.64 -5.93
C SER A 67 -6.83 -11.87 -6.14
N ALA A 68 -7.42 -11.07 -7.01
CA ALA A 68 -8.74 -11.28 -7.61
C ALA A 68 -8.71 -10.69 -9.03
N ASP A 69 -9.41 -11.32 -9.97
CA ASP A 69 -9.51 -10.85 -11.37
C ASP A 69 -8.15 -10.50 -12.00
N ALA A 70 -7.14 -11.34 -11.76
CA ALA A 70 -5.76 -11.17 -12.21
C ALA A 70 -5.02 -9.92 -11.69
N VAL A 71 -5.57 -9.20 -10.71
CA VAL A 71 -4.90 -8.09 -10.02
C VAL A 71 -4.42 -8.54 -8.65
N SER A 72 -3.17 -8.23 -8.31
CA SER A 72 -2.60 -8.51 -6.99
C SER A 72 -2.46 -7.25 -6.13
N TRP A 73 -2.73 -7.36 -4.84
CA TRP A 73 -2.47 -6.28 -3.88
C TRP A 73 -1.83 -6.79 -2.58
N PRO A 74 -1.01 -5.95 -1.93
CA PRO A 74 -0.32 -6.30 -0.70
C PRO A 74 -1.28 -6.35 0.50
N THR A 75 -1.16 -7.39 1.30
CA THR A 75 -1.86 -7.55 2.58
C THR A 75 -0.90 -7.94 3.69
N SER A 76 -1.25 -7.69 4.94
CA SER A 76 -0.43 -8.09 6.09
C SER A 76 -1.30 -8.45 7.29
N SER A 77 -0.80 -9.31 8.19
CA SER A 77 -1.45 -9.57 9.47
C SER A 77 -1.32 -8.40 10.46
N THR A 78 -0.41 -7.45 10.20
CA THR A 78 -0.22 -6.26 11.02
C THR A 78 -0.30 -4.98 10.19
N ARG A 79 -0.81 -3.90 10.81
CA ARG A 79 -0.85 -2.58 10.19
C ARG A 79 0.56 -2.05 9.90
N GLU A 80 1.46 -2.24 10.86
CA GLU A 80 2.86 -1.81 10.78
C GLU A 80 3.61 -2.53 9.66
N GLY A 81 3.36 -3.83 9.44
CA GLY A 81 3.97 -4.59 8.36
C GLY A 81 3.65 -3.98 7.00
N LEU A 82 2.39 -3.57 6.81
CA LEU A 82 1.92 -2.92 5.58
C LEU A 82 2.54 -1.54 5.37
N ILE A 83 2.61 -0.71 6.41
CA ILE A 83 3.23 0.63 6.33
C ILE A 83 4.73 0.55 6.12
N LYS A 84 5.40 -0.37 6.82
CA LYS A 84 6.84 -0.62 6.65
C LYS A 84 7.17 -1.12 5.24
N TRP A 85 6.36 -2.02 4.69
CA TRP A 85 6.49 -2.43 3.30
C TRP A 85 6.31 -1.24 2.36
N LEU A 86 5.23 -0.47 2.50
CA LEU A 86 4.95 0.69 1.64
C LEU A 86 6.09 1.70 1.68
N SER A 87 6.64 1.96 2.88
CA SER A 87 7.80 2.82 3.08
C SER A 87 9.04 2.33 2.33
N ASN A 88 9.31 1.02 2.36
CA ASN A 88 10.46 0.44 1.67
C ASN A 88 10.29 0.49 0.15
N VAL A 89 9.07 0.21 -0.34
CA VAL A 89 8.76 0.20 -1.78
C VAL A 89 8.83 1.61 -2.37
N LEU A 90 8.19 2.57 -1.72
CA LEU A 90 8.14 3.96 -2.16
C LEU A 90 9.36 4.78 -1.73
N LYS A 91 10.31 4.16 -1.03
CA LYS A 91 11.50 4.81 -0.47
C LYS A 91 11.15 6.11 0.28
N LEU A 92 10.11 6.05 1.12
CA LEU A 92 9.68 7.20 1.91
C LEU A 92 10.82 7.65 2.83
N SER A 93 10.96 8.96 2.98
CA SER A 93 11.85 9.55 3.97
C SER A 93 11.40 9.19 5.39
N CYS A 94 12.31 9.32 6.36
CA CYS A 94 12.00 9.09 7.78
C CYS A 94 10.84 9.99 8.27
N GLY A 95 10.75 11.23 7.75
CA GLY A 95 9.67 12.15 8.07
C GLY A 95 8.32 11.68 7.52
N GLU A 96 8.26 11.31 6.25
CA GLU A 96 7.04 10.80 5.61
C GLU A 96 6.56 9.50 6.26
N TYR A 97 7.48 8.59 6.58
CA TYR A 97 7.15 7.35 7.28
C TYR A 97 6.51 7.61 8.65
N LYS A 98 7.10 8.49 9.46
CA LYS A 98 6.56 8.84 10.78
C LYS A 98 5.20 9.52 10.69
N LEU A 99 5.03 10.45 9.74
CA LEU A 99 3.75 11.11 9.49
C LEU A 99 2.68 10.10 9.06
N LEU A 100 3.04 9.13 8.22
CA LEU A 100 2.13 8.09 7.78
C LEU A 100 1.69 7.17 8.93
N LEU A 101 2.61 6.80 9.83
CA LEU A 101 2.27 6.03 11.04
C LEU A 101 1.22 6.77 11.88
N LEU A 102 1.45 8.06 12.17
CA LEU A 102 0.51 8.89 12.93
C LEU A 102 -0.86 8.99 12.24
N ASP A 103 -0.90 9.20 10.93
CA ASP A 103 -2.14 9.33 10.14
C ASP A 103 -2.97 8.03 10.15
N VAL A 104 -2.31 6.87 10.19
CA VAL A 104 -3.01 5.59 10.36
C VAL A 104 -3.21 5.20 11.82
N GLY A 105 -2.74 5.98 12.80
CA GLY A 105 -2.87 5.68 14.23
C GLY A 105 -2.00 4.51 14.68
N LEU A 106 -0.71 4.57 14.33
CA LEU A 106 0.38 3.70 14.80
C LEU A 106 1.52 4.52 15.41
#